data_AF-A0A968ZGS6-F1
#
_entry.id   AF-A0A968ZGS6-F1
#
_cell.length_a   1.000
_cell.length_b   1.000
_cell.length_c   1.000
_cell.angle_alpha   90.00
_cell.angle_beta   90.00
_cell.angle_gamma   90.00
#
_symmetry.space_group_name_H-M   'P 1'
#
loop_
_entity.id
_entity.type
_entity.pdbx_description
1 polymer ?
#
loop_
_entity_poly.entity_id
_entity_poly.type
_entity_poly.pdbx_seq_one_letter_code
_entity_poly.pdbx_strand_id
1 'polypeptide(L)'
;MGGRSSSVFDVSMKNGNRRDYHLQAGISPIAGRLAVEGPIIRDRLSFALAGRSTYSNWLLRLIDDPVLNQSSASFYDLSGKVSYLSKKSGELSLAFYQSGDEFKLASDTTFSYLNQTLSLNYKHLISKKWSVNTGLNHAFYDYSVSSPENGLDGYRLAYNISTQGAYAALHHYPDGATEMSLGAETRYYRVNPGSIRPFGPTSIRVPETLQEEYAFENALHGEVQRSLGQR
;
A
#
# COMPACT_ATOMS: atom_id res chain seq x y z
N MET A 1 -1.04 -8.75 -3.31
CA MET A 1 -1.16 -9.63 -4.49
C MET A 1 0.01 -9.38 -5.41
N GLY A 2 0.89 -10.37 -5.52
CA GLY A 2 2.20 -10.29 -6.19
C GLY A 2 3.08 -11.43 -5.67
N GLY A 3 2.72 -12.67 -6.02
CA GLY A 3 3.32 -13.90 -5.48
C GLY A 3 4.44 -14.49 -6.33
N ARG A 4 5.15 -13.69 -7.13
CA ARG A 4 6.08 -14.22 -8.13
C ARG A 4 7.50 -13.70 -7.91
N SER A 5 8.29 -14.59 -7.32
CA SER A 5 9.73 -14.55 -7.03
C SER A 5 10.18 -13.75 -5.80
N SER A 6 10.79 -14.49 -4.87
CA SER A 6 11.39 -14.09 -3.58
C SER A 6 10.38 -13.83 -2.44
N SER A 7 10.58 -14.57 -1.34
CA SER A 7 9.93 -14.47 -0.02
C SER A 7 8.94 -13.31 0.15
N VAL A 8 7.70 -13.49 -0.31
CA VAL A 8 6.71 -12.42 -0.29
C VAL A 8 6.16 -12.30 1.13
N PHE A 9 6.44 -11.15 1.74
CA PHE A 9 5.78 -10.74 2.97
C PHE A 9 4.32 -10.43 2.64
N ASP A 10 3.40 -11.38 2.91
CA ASP A 10 1.97 -11.18 2.70
C ASP A 10 1.42 -10.29 3.82
N VAL A 11 1.31 -8.99 3.53
CA VAL A 11 0.68 -8.03 4.44
C VAL A 11 -0.79 -7.90 4.06
N SER A 12 -1.65 -8.43 4.92
CA SER A 12 -3.10 -8.27 4.79
C SER A 12 -3.65 -7.35 5.87
N MET A 13 -4.54 -6.44 5.47
CA MET A 13 -5.28 -5.61 6.41
C MET A 13 -6.34 -6.45 7.12
N LYS A 14 -6.27 -6.49 8.45
CA LYS A 14 -7.25 -7.15 9.31
C LYS A 14 -8.65 -6.56 9.08
N ASN A 15 -9.67 -7.43 9.13
CA ASN A 15 -11.06 -6.99 9.20
C ASN A 15 -11.34 -6.38 10.59
N GLY A 16 -12.13 -5.29 10.61
CA GLY A 16 -12.61 -4.73 11.86
C GLY A 16 -13.52 -5.70 12.64
N ASN A 17 -13.58 -5.51 13.96
CA ASN A 17 -14.47 -6.31 14.81
C ASN A 17 -15.95 -5.99 14.50
N ARG A 18 -16.78 -7.02 14.29
CA ARG A 18 -18.20 -6.87 13.93
C ARG A 18 -19.15 -6.78 15.12
N ARG A 19 -18.64 -6.85 16.36
CA ARG A 19 -19.44 -6.90 17.59
C ARG A 19 -19.12 -5.75 18.52
N ASP A 20 -17.84 -5.50 18.74
CA ASP A 20 -17.35 -4.58 19.76
C ASP A 20 -16.43 -3.53 19.14
N TYR A 21 -16.43 -2.33 19.74
CA TYR A 21 -15.45 -1.31 19.40
C TYR A 21 -14.14 -1.57 20.14
N HIS A 22 -13.03 -1.42 19.45
CA HIS A 22 -11.69 -1.53 20.00
C HIS A 22 -10.89 -0.29 19.63
N LEU A 23 -10.16 0.24 20.62
CA LEU A 23 -9.23 1.34 20.45
C LEU A 23 -7.86 0.86 20.93
N GLN A 24 -6.85 1.02 20.09
CA GLN A 24 -5.46 0.71 20.41
C GLN A 24 -4.63 1.95 20.12
N ALA A 25 -3.88 2.41 21.13
CA ALA A 25 -2.93 3.50 20.98
C ALA A 25 -1.56 3.02 21.46
N GLY A 26 -0.51 3.55 20.86
CA GLY A 26 0.85 3.25 21.28
C GLY A 26 1.77 4.42 20.95
N ILE A 27 2.68 4.70 21.86
CA ILE A 27 3.70 5.73 21.71
C ILE A 27 5.07 5.08 21.91
N SER A 28 6.03 5.41 21.06
CA SER A 28 7.44 5.03 21.18
C SER A 28 8.29 6.30 21.22
N PRO A 29 9.60 6.26 21.50
CA PRO A 29 10.40 7.48 21.47
C PRO A 29 10.40 8.20 20.12
N ILE A 30 10.16 7.49 19.01
CA ILE A 30 10.25 8.06 17.66
C ILE A 30 8.91 8.17 16.95
N ALA A 31 7.86 7.47 17.37
CA ALA A 31 6.60 7.42 16.63
C ALA A 31 5.38 7.18 17.51
N GLY A 32 4.22 7.66 17.05
CA GLY A 32 2.91 7.38 17.62
C GLY A 32 2.06 6.56 16.66
N ARG A 33 1.23 5.67 17.18
CA ARG A 33 0.24 4.89 16.44
C ARG A 33 -1.11 4.89 17.12
N LEU A 34 -2.17 4.91 16.33
CA LEU A 34 -3.55 4.83 16.76
C LEU A 34 -4.32 3.91 15.81
N ALA A 35 -5.11 3.00 16.35
CA ALA A 35 -6.01 2.14 15.58
C ALA A 35 -7.36 2.06 16.27
N VAL A 36 -8.43 2.18 15.50
CA VAL A 36 -9.81 2.04 15.95
C VAL A 36 -10.55 1.10 15.01
N GLU A 37 -11.24 0.12 15.57
CA GLU A 37 -12.07 -0.80 14.79
C GLU A 37 -13.41 -1.02 15.49
N GLY A 38 -14.43 -1.41 14.74
CA GLY A 38 -15.71 -1.76 15.32
C GLY A 38 -16.83 -1.94 14.30
N PRO A 39 -18.04 -2.28 14.77
CA PRO A 39 -19.20 -2.43 13.90
C PRO A 39 -19.76 -1.06 13.48
N ILE A 40 -20.12 -0.94 12.20
CA ILE A 40 -21.09 0.07 11.74
C ILE A 40 -22.50 -0.52 11.87
N ILE A 41 -22.68 -1.77 11.45
CA ILE A 41 -23.90 -2.57 11.63
C ILE A 41 -23.46 -3.88 12.26
N ARG A 42 -23.88 -4.15 13.50
CA ARG A 42 -23.49 -5.36 14.23
C ARG A 42 -23.69 -6.62 13.39
N ASP A 43 -22.69 -7.50 13.46
CA ASP A 43 -22.58 -8.78 12.73
C ASP A 43 -22.53 -8.70 11.20
N ARG A 44 -22.62 -7.50 10.59
CA ARG A 44 -22.62 -7.36 9.12
C ARG A 44 -21.59 -6.39 8.59
N LEU A 45 -21.57 -5.16 9.08
CA LEU A 45 -20.72 -4.11 8.54
C LEU A 45 -19.76 -3.66 9.65
N SER A 46 -18.46 -3.71 9.37
CA SER A 46 -17.42 -3.27 10.29
C SER A 46 -16.42 -2.37 9.58
N PHE A 47 -15.74 -1.53 10.35
CA PHE A 47 -14.61 -0.73 9.89
C PHE A 47 -13.38 -1.00 10.76
N ALA A 48 -12.21 -0.76 10.18
CA ALA A 48 -10.94 -0.65 10.85
C ALA A 48 -10.20 0.54 10.25
N LEU A 49 -9.73 1.46 11.10
CA LEU A 49 -8.92 2.61 10.72
C LEU A 49 -7.66 2.59 11.58
N ALA A 50 -6.50 2.79 10.97
CA ALA A 50 -5.25 2.92 11.69
C ALA A 50 -4.38 3.99 11.06
N GLY A 51 -3.63 4.68 11.90
CA GLY A 51 -2.64 5.66 11.48
C GLY A 51 -1.41 5.60 12.37
N ARG A 52 -0.25 5.87 11.78
CA ARG A 52 1.02 6.03 12.48
C ARG A 52 1.77 7.20 11.88
N SER A 53 2.47 7.94 12.74
CA SER A 53 3.30 9.06 12.32
C SER A 53 4.55 9.14 13.20
N THR A 54 5.65 9.58 12.62
CA THR A 54 6.92 9.76 13.33
C THR A 54 7.09 11.19 13.82
N TYR A 55 7.90 11.34 14.85
CA TYR A 55 8.43 12.61 15.34
C TYR A 55 9.94 12.49 15.60
N SER A 56 10.63 11.56 14.92
CA SER A 56 12.05 11.23 15.07
C SER A 56 13.05 12.39 14.98
N ASN A 57 12.67 13.55 14.43
CA ASN A 57 13.55 14.70 14.24
C ASN A 57 14.20 15.22 15.54
N TRP A 58 13.55 15.05 16.70
CA TRP A 58 14.15 15.46 17.99
C TRP A 58 15.35 14.58 18.35
N LEU A 59 15.30 13.28 18.03
CA LEU A 59 16.37 12.34 18.34
C LEU A 59 17.59 12.58 17.44
N LEU A 60 17.37 12.86 16.15
CA LEU A 60 18.45 13.17 15.21
C LEU A 60 19.28 14.37 15.68
N ARG A 61 18.62 15.40 16.22
CA ARG A 61 19.28 16.61 16.78
C ARG A 61 20.07 16.37 18.06
N LEU A 62 19.83 15.26 18.77
CA LEU A 62 20.53 14.91 20.00
C LEU A 62 21.79 14.06 19.75
N ILE A 63 21.95 13.52 18.54
CA ILE A 63 23.12 12.72 18.19
C ILE A 63 24.27 13.69 17.93
N ASP A 64 25.39 13.48 18.63
CA ASP A 64 26.64 14.26 18.49
C ASP A 64 27.41 13.82 17.26
N ASP A 65 26.74 13.87 16.11
CA ASP A 65 27.28 13.65 14.78
C ASP A 65 26.77 14.78 13.87
N PRO A 66 27.66 15.59 13.27
CA PRO A 66 27.28 16.75 12.48
C PRO A 66 26.36 16.42 11.28
N VAL A 67 26.50 15.23 10.70
CA VAL A 67 25.70 14.78 9.55
C VAL A 67 24.30 14.41 10.03
N LEU A 68 24.18 13.65 11.11
CA LEU A 68 22.88 13.20 11.63
C LEU A 68 22.10 14.36 12.27
N ASN A 69 22.76 15.30 12.94
CA ASN A 69 22.12 16.47 13.55
C ASN A 69 21.46 17.41 12.52
N GLN A 70 22.08 17.54 11.35
CA GLN A 70 21.55 18.36 10.24
C GLN A 70 20.56 17.59 9.36
N SER A 71 20.31 16.32 9.64
CA SER A 71 19.39 15.47 8.88
C SER A 71 17.97 15.55 9.45
N SER A 72 16.98 15.24 8.62
CA SER A 72 15.59 15.10 9.05
C SER A 72 14.94 13.90 8.38
N ALA A 73 14.08 13.21 9.11
CA ALA A 73 13.30 12.09 8.59
C ALA A 73 11.88 12.14 9.18
N SER A 74 10.89 12.19 8.31
CA SER A 74 9.48 12.14 8.67
C SER A 74 8.75 11.11 7.83
N PHE A 75 7.86 10.36 8.45
CA PHE A 75 6.96 9.44 7.78
C PHE A 75 5.59 9.43 8.45
N TYR A 76 4.59 9.05 7.66
CA TYR A 76 3.28 8.68 8.14
C TYR A 76 2.70 7.54 7.32
N ASP A 77 1.82 6.75 7.94
CA ASP A 77 0.96 5.81 7.27
C ASP A 77 -0.48 5.93 7.79
N LEU A 78 -1.42 5.74 6.88
CA LEU A 78 -2.86 5.76 7.11
C LEU A 78 -3.44 4.56 6.39
N SER A 79 -4.33 3.84 7.07
CA SER A 79 -4.98 2.68 6.51
C SER A 79 -6.42 2.61 6.99
N GLY A 80 -7.32 2.22 6.09
CA GLY A 80 -8.73 2.05 6.38
C GLY A 80 -9.30 0.85 5.65
N LYS A 81 -10.17 0.10 6.30
CA LYS A 81 -10.90 -1.01 5.69
C LYS A 81 -12.33 -1.03 6.18
N VAL A 82 -13.27 -1.14 5.27
CA VAL A 82 -14.68 -1.42 5.56
C VAL A 82 -15.01 -2.79 5.00
N SER A 83 -15.61 -3.65 5.82
CA SER A 83 -15.97 -5.02 5.44
C SER A 83 -17.45 -5.27 5.71
N TYR A 84 -18.16 -5.73 4.69
CA TYR A 84 -19.57 -6.07 4.72
C TYR A 84 -19.80 -7.56 4.48
N LEU A 85 -20.42 -8.22 5.45
CA LEU A 85 -20.86 -9.60 5.38
C LEU A 85 -22.35 -9.66 4.99
N SER A 86 -22.60 -10.13 3.78
CA SER A 86 -23.93 -10.39 3.24
C SER A 86 -24.53 -11.67 3.85
N LYS A 87 -25.84 -11.68 4.03
CA LYS A 87 -26.62 -12.86 4.46
C LYS A 87 -26.56 -14.02 3.46
N LYS A 88 -26.19 -13.76 2.21
CA LYS A 88 -26.05 -14.76 1.15
C LYS A 88 -24.62 -15.28 1.02
N SER A 89 -23.90 -15.45 2.14
CA SER A 89 -22.53 -15.98 2.16
C SER A 89 -21.53 -15.22 1.27
N GLY A 90 -21.67 -13.89 1.22
CA GLY A 90 -20.76 -13.00 0.48
C GLY A 90 -20.08 -12.03 1.43
N GLU A 91 -18.82 -11.72 1.19
CA GLU A 91 -18.06 -10.70 1.90
C GLU A 91 -17.51 -9.70 0.89
N LEU A 92 -17.90 -8.43 1.05
CA LEU A 92 -17.36 -7.31 0.30
C LEU A 92 -16.43 -6.52 1.21
N SER A 93 -15.26 -6.13 0.75
CA SER A 93 -14.40 -5.23 1.49
C SER A 93 -13.81 -4.15 0.59
N LEU A 94 -13.76 -2.93 1.14
CA LEU A 94 -13.10 -1.78 0.54
C LEU A 94 -11.95 -1.38 1.47
N ALA A 95 -10.73 -1.40 0.97
CA ALA A 95 -9.54 -1.03 1.72
C ALA A 95 -8.80 0.11 1.04
N PHE A 96 -8.29 1.02 1.85
CA PHE A 96 -7.49 2.17 1.49
C PHE A 96 -6.21 2.16 2.31
N TYR A 97 -5.10 2.52 1.69
CA TYR A 97 -3.81 2.72 2.34
C TYR A 97 -3.12 3.91 1.71
N GLN A 98 -2.46 4.73 2.53
CA GLN A 98 -1.58 5.80 2.09
C GLN A 98 -0.40 5.90 3.04
N SER A 99 0.81 6.05 2.52
CA SER A 99 1.98 6.44 3.30
C SER A 99 2.78 7.51 2.57
N GLY A 100 3.39 8.40 3.36
CA GLY A 100 4.31 9.40 2.85
C GLY A 100 5.57 9.44 3.71
N ASP A 101 6.73 9.49 3.06
CA ASP A 101 8.04 9.54 3.69
C ASP A 101 8.83 10.71 3.10
N GLU A 102 9.52 11.47 3.95
CA GLU A 102 10.44 12.53 3.56
C GLU A 102 11.74 12.41 4.35
N PHE A 103 12.88 12.51 3.68
CA PHE A 103 14.17 12.59 4.35
C PHE A 103 15.13 13.59 3.70
N LYS A 104 16.01 14.13 4.55
CA LYS A 104 17.14 15.00 4.20
C LYS A 104 18.38 14.45 4.91
N LEU A 105 19.47 14.26 4.18
CA LEU A 105 20.73 13.77 4.73
C LEU A 105 21.79 14.88 4.64
N ALA A 106 21.99 15.62 5.75
CA ALA A 106 22.93 16.74 5.89
C ALA A 106 23.06 17.65 4.65
N SER A 107 21.94 17.87 3.95
CA SER A 107 21.87 18.60 2.70
C SER A 107 20.49 19.22 2.55
N ASP A 108 20.38 20.21 1.67
CA ASP A 108 19.10 20.84 1.34
C ASP A 108 18.24 19.97 0.41
N THR A 109 18.77 18.85 -0.08
CA THR A 109 18.07 17.90 -0.93
C THR A 109 17.06 17.10 -0.12
N THR A 110 15.79 17.19 -0.54
CA THR A 110 14.68 16.44 0.04
C THR A 110 14.32 15.28 -0.87
N PHE A 111 14.27 14.08 -0.31
CA PHE A 111 13.74 12.90 -0.98
C PHE A 111 12.35 12.61 -0.40
N SER A 112 11.35 12.52 -1.26
CA SER A 112 9.97 12.29 -0.86
C SER A 112 9.39 11.08 -1.59
N TYR A 113 8.64 10.26 -0.86
CA TYR A 113 7.97 9.06 -1.34
C TYR A 113 6.50 9.13 -0.93
N LEU A 114 5.60 8.76 -1.82
CA LEU A 114 4.17 8.63 -1.54
C LEU A 114 3.68 7.31 -2.13
N ASN A 115 3.02 6.51 -1.29
CA ASN A 115 2.35 5.28 -1.71
C ASN A 115 0.86 5.44 -1.41
N GLN A 116 0.02 5.08 -2.36
CA GLN A 116 -1.43 5.05 -2.20
C GLN A 116 -1.98 3.75 -2.81
N THR A 117 -2.93 3.13 -2.14
CA THR A 117 -3.61 1.94 -2.63
C THR A 117 -5.08 1.98 -2.27
N LEU A 118 -5.93 1.65 -3.23
CA LEU A 118 -7.36 1.43 -3.06
C LEU A 118 -7.67 0.04 -3.60
N SER A 119 -8.42 -0.76 -2.84
CA SER A 119 -8.80 -2.10 -3.26
C SER A 119 -10.24 -2.41 -2.89
N LEU A 120 -10.94 -3.03 -3.82
CA LEU A 120 -12.27 -3.58 -3.65
C LEU A 120 -12.17 -5.09 -3.83
N ASN A 121 -12.60 -5.86 -2.83
CA ASN A 121 -12.56 -7.30 -2.84
C ASN A 121 -13.96 -7.86 -2.57
N TYR A 122 -14.39 -8.84 -3.36
CA TYR A 122 -15.62 -9.57 -3.16
C TYR A 122 -15.36 -11.07 -3.15
N LYS A 123 -15.61 -11.69 -2.00
CA LYS A 123 -15.57 -13.15 -1.83
C LYS A 123 -17.00 -13.68 -1.72
N HIS A 124 -17.33 -14.71 -2.48
CA HIS A 124 -18.65 -15.33 -2.42
C HIS A 124 -18.54 -16.85 -2.37
N LEU A 125 -19.21 -17.45 -1.39
CA LEU A 125 -19.35 -18.90 -1.28
C LEU A 125 -20.54 -19.34 -2.15
N ILE A 126 -20.24 -19.93 -3.30
CA ILE A 126 -21.24 -20.45 -4.25
C ILE A 126 -21.90 -21.70 -3.67
N SER A 127 -21.09 -22.57 -3.05
CA SER A 127 -21.54 -23.77 -2.33
C SER A 127 -20.52 -24.18 -1.27
N LYS A 128 -20.80 -25.23 -0.50
CA LYS A 128 -19.83 -25.79 0.46
C LYS A 128 -18.49 -26.20 -0.17
N LYS A 129 -18.45 -26.44 -1.48
CA LYS A 129 -17.26 -26.89 -2.22
C LYS A 129 -16.71 -25.86 -3.20
N TRP A 130 -17.35 -24.71 -3.35
CA TRP A 130 -16.98 -23.73 -4.37
C TRP A 130 -17.06 -22.32 -3.79
N SER A 131 -15.97 -21.57 -3.94
CA SER A 131 -15.97 -20.14 -3.66
C SER A 131 -15.30 -19.38 -4.80
N VAL A 132 -15.75 -18.14 -5.00
CA VAL A 132 -15.17 -17.22 -5.96
C VAL A 132 -14.67 -16.00 -5.20
N ASN A 133 -13.52 -15.49 -5.61
CA ASN A 133 -12.91 -14.28 -5.10
C ASN A 133 -12.60 -13.37 -6.29
N THR A 134 -13.20 -12.19 -6.32
CA THR A 134 -12.91 -11.18 -7.34
C THR A 134 -12.45 -9.90 -6.69
N GLY A 135 -11.65 -9.13 -7.40
CA GLY A 135 -11.24 -7.84 -6.88
C GLY A 135 -10.76 -6.87 -7.94
N LEU A 136 -10.78 -5.62 -7.56
CA LEU A 136 -10.23 -4.49 -8.28
C LEU A 136 -9.24 -3.78 -7.36
N ASN A 137 -8.15 -3.29 -7.92
CA ASN A 137 -7.19 -2.49 -7.18
C ASN A 137 -6.66 -1.34 -8.03
N HIS A 138 -6.37 -0.24 -7.35
CA HIS A 138 -5.61 0.87 -7.87
C HIS A 138 -4.45 1.13 -6.92
N ALA A 139 -3.23 1.25 -7.43
CA ALA A 139 -2.10 1.67 -6.65
C ALA A 139 -1.33 2.77 -7.36
N PHE A 140 -0.89 3.75 -6.59
CA PHE A 140 -0.12 4.89 -7.06
C PHE A 140 1.12 5.02 -6.20
N TYR A 141 2.27 5.17 -6.85
CA TYR A 141 3.54 5.46 -6.21
C TYR A 141 4.13 6.71 -6.85
N ASP A 142 4.58 7.64 -6.02
CA ASP A 142 5.25 8.86 -6.43
C ASP A 142 6.56 8.99 -5.66
N TYR A 143 7.60 9.39 -6.38
CA TYR A 143 8.91 9.67 -5.86
C TYR A 143 9.36 11.03 -6.39
N SER A 144 9.87 11.87 -5.50
CA SER A 144 10.43 13.15 -5.90
C SER A 144 11.73 13.47 -5.16
N VAL A 145 12.60 14.20 -5.85
CA VAL A 145 13.82 14.76 -5.30
C VAL A 145 13.78 16.26 -5.53
N SER A 146 13.84 17.03 -4.46
CA SER A 146 13.90 18.49 -4.52
C SER A 146 15.23 18.97 -3.98
N SER A 147 16.08 19.51 -4.85
CA SER A 147 17.36 20.13 -4.48
C SER A 147 17.27 21.63 -4.76
N PRO A 148 17.21 22.49 -3.72
CA PRO A 148 17.25 23.93 -3.91
C PRO A 148 18.57 24.42 -4.52
N GLU A 149 19.69 23.78 -4.16
CA GLU A 149 21.08 24.20 -4.46
C GLU A 149 21.28 25.74 -4.34
N ASN A 150 22.35 26.34 -4.86
CA ASN A 150 22.57 27.80 -4.76
C ASN A 150 21.57 28.64 -5.59
N GLY A 151 20.35 28.15 -5.83
CA GLY A 151 19.27 28.79 -6.58
C GLY A 151 19.45 28.77 -8.10
N LEU A 152 20.67 28.69 -8.61
CA LEU A 152 20.97 28.62 -10.05
C LEU A 152 20.84 27.19 -10.61
N ASP A 153 21.36 26.18 -9.92
CA ASP A 153 21.33 24.79 -10.39
C ASP A 153 20.20 23.95 -9.77
N GLY A 154 19.36 24.56 -8.93
CA GLY A 154 18.30 23.89 -8.19
C GLY A 154 17.26 23.23 -9.09
N TYR A 155 16.84 22.01 -8.73
CA TYR A 155 15.91 21.20 -9.52
C TYR A 155 14.88 20.46 -8.66
N ARG A 156 13.80 20.02 -9.33
CA ARG A 156 12.85 19.03 -8.83
C ARG A 156 12.75 17.90 -9.84
N LEU A 157 13.09 16.70 -9.38
CA LEU A 157 12.88 15.45 -10.10
C LEU A 157 11.58 14.83 -9.60
N ALA A 158 10.74 14.34 -10.50
CA ALA A 158 9.53 13.59 -10.15
C ALA A 158 9.40 12.34 -11.02
N TYR A 159 9.02 11.23 -10.40
CA TYR A 159 8.74 9.93 -11.00
C TYR A 159 7.45 9.40 -10.39
N ASN A 160 6.55 8.83 -11.21
CA ASN A 160 5.40 8.12 -10.65
C ASN A 160 5.01 6.91 -11.49
N ILE A 161 4.37 5.95 -10.81
CA ILE A 161 3.75 4.79 -11.43
C ILE A 161 2.35 4.61 -10.88
N SER A 162 1.39 4.44 -11.79
CA SER A 162 0.01 4.12 -11.49
C SER A 162 -0.30 2.75 -12.04
N THR A 163 -0.91 1.90 -11.22
CA THR A 163 -1.39 0.58 -11.62
C THR A 163 -2.88 0.46 -11.37
N GLN A 164 -3.56 -0.23 -12.29
CA GLN A 164 -4.95 -0.62 -12.16
C GLN A 164 -5.02 -2.12 -12.43
N GLY A 165 -5.61 -2.87 -11.51
CA GLY A 165 -5.67 -4.31 -11.59
C GLY A 165 -7.09 -4.83 -11.38
N ALA A 166 -7.37 -5.96 -12.02
CA ALA A 166 -8.54 -6.76 -11.77
C ALA A 166 -8.13 -8.23 -11.71
N TYR A 167 -8.76 -8.99 -10.82
CA TYR A 167 -8.53 -10.42 -10.74
C TYR A 167 -9.81 -11.18 -10.40
N ALA A 168 -9.83 -12.45 -10.78
CA ALA A 168 -10.84 -13.41 -10.41
C ALA A 168 -10.17 -14.76 -10.12
N ALA A 169 -10.54 -15.38 -9.01
CA ALA A 169 -10.07 -16.69 -8.60
C ALA A 169 -11.25 -17.58 -8.18
N LEU A 170 -11.27 -18.80 -8.69
CA LEU A 170 -12.22 -19.85 -8.34
C LEU A 170 -11.50 -20.88 -7.47
N HIS A 171 -12.08 -21.20 -6.33
CA HIS A 171 -11.57 -22.19 -5.40
C HIS A 171 -12.53 -23.37 -5.31
N HIS A 172 -11.99 -24.58 -5.40
CA HIS A 172 -12.71 -25.85 -5.28
C HIS A 172 -12.18 -26.67 -4.10
N TYR A 173 -13.10 -27.15 -3.27
CA TYR A 173 -12.83 -27.98 -2.10
C TYR A 173 -13.51 -29.35 -2.26
N PRO A 174 -12.90 -30.32 -2.96
CA PRO A 174 -13.55 -31.59 -3.27
C PRO A 174 -13.84 -32.45 -2.03
N ASP A 175 -12.88 -32.50 -1.11
CA ASP A 175 -12.86 -33.38 0.08
C ASP A 175 -12.49 -32.66 1.39
N GLY A 176 -12.32 -31.33 1.36
CA GLY A 176 -11.97 -30.50 2.53
C GLY A 176 -10.50 -30.60 2.97
N ALA A 177 -9.76 -31.61 2.52
CA ALA A 177 -8.30 -31.71 2.72
C ALA A 177 -7.52 -31.15 1.53
N THR A 178 -8.16 -31.09 0.37
CA THR A 178 -7.61 -30.55 -0.87
C THR A 178 -8.30 -29.22 -1.20
N GLU A 179 -7.50 -28.22 -1.57
CA GLU A 179 -7.94 -26.97 -2.17
C GLU A 179 -7.32 -26.88 -3.56
N MET A 180 -8.16 -26.66 -4.57
CA MET A 180 -7.72 -26.37 -5.94
C MET A 180 -8.12 -24.94 -6.25
N SER A 181 -7.19 -24.12 -6.75
CA SER A 181 -7.47 -22.75 -7.18
C SER A 181 -7.14 -22.58 -8.66
N LEU A 182 -7.98 -21.81 -9.35
CA LEU A 182 -7.74 -21.35 -10.72
C LEU A 182 -8.00 -19.86 -10.73
N GLY A 183 -7.06 -19.07 -11.23
CA GLY A 183 -7.15 -17.62 -11.22
C GLY A 183 -6.69 -16.97 -12.51
N ALA A 184 -7.25 -15.79 -12.76
CA ALA A 184 -6.90 -14.90 -13.84
C ALA A 184 -6.73 -13.48 -13.27
N GLU A 185 -5.71 -12.77 -13.74
CA GLU A 185 -5.48 -11.37 -13.41
C GLU A 185 -5.09 -10.57 -14.65
N THR A 186 -5.47 -9.30 -14.65
CA THR A 186 -5.03 -8.30 -15.62
C THR A 186 -4.58 -7.06 -14.88
N ARG A 187 -3.51 -6.43 -15.36
CA ARG A 187 -2.95 -5.22 -14.78
C ARG A 187 -2.52 -4.27 -15.88
N TYR A 188 -2.95 -3.02 -15.73
CA TYR A 188 -2.55 -1.90 -16.56
C TYR A 188 -1.60 -1.01 -15.78
N TYR A 189 -0.48 -0.67 -16.39
CA TYR A 189 0.54 0.21 -15.85
C TYR A 189 0.58 1.50 -16.67
N ARG A 190 0.66 2.63 -15.98
CA ARG A 190 1.11 3.92 -16.51
C ARG A 190 2.33 4.35 -15.73
N VAL A 191 3.47 4.44 -16.42
CA VAL A 191 4.74 4.87 -15.84
C VAL A 191 5.05 6.25 -16.37
N ASN A 192 5.30 7.18 -15.47
CA ASN A 192 5.94 8.45 -15.78
C ASN A 192 7.42 8.34 -15.34
N PRO A 193 8.33 8.01 -16.29
CA PRO A 193 9.70 7.61 -15.96
C PRO A 193 10.58 8.75 -15.44
N GLY A 194 10.13 10.01 -15.52
CA GLY A 194 10.86 11.12 -14.95
C GLY A 194 10.51 12.47 -15.58
N SER A 195 10.43 13.49 -14.74
CA SER A 195 10.53 14.88 -15.17
C SER A 195 11.51 15.63 -14.30
N ILE A 196 12.26 16.56 -14.89
CA ILE A 196 13.12 17.51 -14.19
C ILE A 196 12.58 18.91 -14.46
N ARG A 197 12.36 19.68 -13.40
CA ARG A 197 11.93 21.08 -13.46
C ARG A 197 12.86 21.97 -12.63
N PRO A 198 13.04 23.25 -12.98
CA PRO A 198 13.77 24.19 -12.14
C PRO A 198 13.11 24.35 -10.77
N PHE A 199 13.90 24.43 -9.70
CA PHE A 199 13.38 24.55 -8.33
C PHE A 199 12.71 25.91 -8.05
N GLY A 200 13.13 26.97 -8.75
CA GLY A 200 12.62 28.32 -8.58
C GLY A 200 12.94 29.22 -9.78
N PRO A 201 12.51 30.50 -9.77
CA PRO A 201 12.63 31.40 -10.91
C PRO A 201 14.08 31.77 -11.27
N THR A 202 15.02 31.58 -10.34
CA THR A 202 16.45 31.82 -10.54
C THR A 202 17.18 30.63 -11.15
N SER A 203 16.55 29.45 -11.19
CA SER A 203 17.20 28.24 -11.67
C SER A 203 17.29 28.23 -13.18
N ILE A 204 18.48 27.94 -13.69
CA ILE A 204 18.80 27.84 -15.12
C ILE A 204 18.61 26.42 -15.66
N ARG A 205 18.11 25.49 -14.83
CA ARG A 205 17.83 24.11 -15.24
C ARG A 205 16.79 24.08 -16.36
N VAL A 206 17.17 23.49 -17.48
CA VAL A 206 16.26 23.26 -18.62
C VAL A 206 15.23 22.21 -18.20
N PRO A 207 13.92 22.50 -18.27
CA PRO A 207 12.89 21.51 -18.00
C PRO A 207 12.96 20.36 -19.01
N GLU A 208 12.90 19.13 -18.52
CA GLU A 208 12.85 17.92 -19.33
C GLU A 208 11.74 17.01 -18.80
N THR A 209 11.03 16.34 -19.69
CA THR A 209 10.01 15.36 -19.32
C THR A 209 10.14 14.18 -20.26
N LEU A 210 10.38 13.01 -19.69
CA LEU A 210 10.46 11.77 -20.43
C LEU A 210 9.05 11.35 -20.88
N GLN A 211 9.00 10.59 -21.97
CA GLN A 211 7.74 10.10 -22.51
C GLN A 211 7.10 9.11 -21.53
N GLU A 212 5.78 9.22 -21.34
CA GLU A 212 5.04 8.24 -20.53
C GLU A 212 5.01 6.87 -21.21
N GLU A 213 5.14 5.83 -20.40
CA GLU A 213 5.10 4.43 -20.84
C GLU A 213 3.84 3.75 -20.32
N TYR A 214 3.30 2.85 -21.14
CA TYR A 214 2.08 2.11 -20.83
C TYR A 214 2.32 0.63 -21.04
N ALA A 215 1.84 -0.22 -20.12
CA ALA A 215 1.96 -1.66 -20.24
C ALA A 215 0.69 -2.37 -19.78
N PHE A 216 0.43 -3.52 -20.41
CA PHE A 216 -0.59 -4.47 -19.98
C PHE A 216 0.07 -5.79 -19.63
N GLU A 217 -0.29 -6.33 -18.48
CA GLU A 217 0.12 -7.65 -18.01
C GLU A 217 -1.13 -8.49 -17.79
N ASN A 218 -1.13 -9.71 -18.29
CA ASN A 218 -2.22 -10.66 -18.11
C ASN A 218 -1.62 -11.98 -17.66
N ALA A 219 -2.25 -12.62 -16.68
CA ALA A 219 -1.77 -13.90 -16.19
C ALA A 219 -2.93 -14.84 -15.88
N LEU A 220 -2.66 -16.13 -16.12
CA LEU A 220 -3.45 -17.24 -15.63
C LEU A 220 -2.59 -18.06 -14.67
N HIS A 221 -3.19 -18.60 -13.62
CA HIS A 221 -2.52 -19.47 -12.67
C HIS A 221 -3.46 -20.55 -12.14
N GLY A 222 -2.87 -21.64 -11.68
CA GLY A 222 -3.58 -22.72 -11.01
C GLY A 222 -2.71 -23.31 -9.91
N GLU A 223 -3.32 -23.68 -8.81
CA GLU A 223 -2.64 -24.24 -7.64
C GLU A 223 -3.47 -25.38 -7.05
N VAL A 224 -2.79 -26.40 -6.53
CA VAL A 224 -3.41 -27.47 -5.76
C VAL A 224 -2.66 -27.61 -4.45
N GLN A 225 -3.33 -27.33 -3.34
CA GLN A 225 -2.81 -27.51 -2.00
C GLN A 225 -3.53 -28.69 -1.33
N ARG A 226 -2.76 -29.60 -0.73
CA ARG A 226 -3.31 -30.73 0.03
C ARG A 226 -2.70 -30.78 1.42
N SER A 227 -3.55 -30.71 2.43
CA SER A 227 -3.14 -30.94 3.81
C SER A 227 -2.96 -32.44 4.05
N LEU A 228 -1.75 -32.84 4.39
CA LEU A 228 -1.46 -34.18 4.89
C LEU A 228 -1.41 -34.07 6.42
N GLY A 229 -2.24 -34.84 7.12
CA GLY A 229 -2.31 -34.79 8.58
C GLY A 229 -0.93 -34.98 9.22
N GLN A 230 -0.71 -34.35 10.38
CA GLN A 230 0.46 -34.65 11.21
C GLN A 230 0.36 -36.11 11.67
N ARG A 231 1.41 -36.89 11.39
CA ARG A 231 1.62 -38.22 11.98
C ARG A 231 2.03 -38.06 13.44
#